data_AF-A0A6P2FEC2-F1
#
_entry.id   AF-A0A6P2FEC2-F1
#
_cell.length_a   1.000
_cell.length_b   1.000
_cell.length_c   1.000
_cell.angle_alpha   90.00
_cell.angle_beta   90.00
_cell.angle_gamma   90.00
#
_symmetry.space_group_name_H-M   'P 1'
#
loop_
_entity.id
_entity.type
_entity.pdbx_description
1 polymer ?
#
loop_
_entity_poly.entity_id
_entity_poly.type
_entity_poly.pdbx_seq_one_letter_code
_entity_poly.pdbx_strand_id
1 'polypeptide(L)'
;MLTEIIPAERRPSAHKKGLVEMAASIIAAAELRAAEPPPVIAPPPKAVRRARGTAPIDFHVVPWHQRDIDDRLRNWAAWCNGSSAPSSAPMFRMAPPPTRARAAYGSLTVPPVDRADAVKIASAVTALPGRNSAAIHWAYCKPVSPNKACRAIGTSMEGLAQLLHDGRQMLINRGY
;
A
#
# COMPACT_ATOMS: atom_id res chain seq x y z
N MET A 1 -82.87 -36.68 -8.92
CA MET A 1 -81.42 -36.71 -9.22
C MET A 1 -80.71 -36.43 -7.90
N LEU A 2 -80.56 -37.44 -7.04
CA LEU A 2 -79.43 -38.39 -6.96
C LEU A 2 -78.11 -37.72 -6.55
N THR A 3 -77.69 -38.05 -5.32
CA THR A 3 -76.31 -38.31 -4.82
C THR A 3 -75.29 -37.17 -4.94
N GLU A 4 -74.54 -36.77 -3.90
CA GLU A 4 -73.76 -37.62 -2.98
C GLU A 4 -73.63 -37.02 -1.58
N ILE A 5 -73.78 -37.90 -0.58
CA ILE A 5 -73.50 -37.66 0.83
C ILE A 5 -72.03 -38.05 1.06
N ILE A 6 -71.19 -37.07 1.38
CA ILE A 6 -69.78 -37.29 1.73
C ILE A 6 -69.71 -37.97 3.10
N PRO A 7 -69.06 -39.15 3.25
CA PRO A 7 -68.92 -39.79 4.56
C PRO A 7 -67.81 -39.13 5.37
N ALA A 8 -68.12 -38.84 6.64
CA ALA A 8 -67.18 -38.30 7.62
C ALA A 8 -66.06 -39.32 7.92
N GLU A 9 -64.85 -38.99 7.49
CA GLU A 9 -63.65 -39.77 7.74
C GLU A 9 -63.31 -39.72 9.25
N ARG A 10 -63.49 -40.85 9.94
CA ARG A 10 -63.01 -41.06 11.31
C ARG A 10 -61.49 -40.92 11.33
N ARG A 11 -60.98 -39.81 11.86
CA ARG A 11 -59.57 -39.69 12.24
C ARG A 11 -59.24 -40.80 13.27
N PRO A 12 -58.22 -41.64 13.04
CA PRO A 12 -57.77 -42.58 14.06
C PRO A 12 -57.21 -41.80 15.25
N SER A 13 -57.80 -42.04 16.42
CA SER A 13 -57.34 -41.55 17.71
C SER A 13 -55.86 -41.91 17.90
N ALA A 14 -55.00 -40.88 17.90
CA ALA A 14 -53.59 -41.03 18.22
C ALA A 14 -53.46 -41.73 19.57
N HIS A 15 -52.81 -42.89 19.53
CA HIS A 15 -52.59 -43.77 20.67
C HIS A 15 -52.07 -43.00 21.88
N LYS A 16 -52.72 -43.24 23.02
CA LYS A 16 -52.16 -42.97 24.35
C LYS A 16 -50.89 -43.82 24.49
N LYS A 17 -49.76 -43.31 24.03
CA LYS A 17 -48.46 -43.89 24.35
C LYS A 17 -48.32 -43.83 25.86
N GLY A 18 -48.30 -45.00 26.49
CA GLY A 18 -48.17 -45.11 27.94
C GLY A 18 -46.91 -44.38 28.39
N LEU A 19 -46.97 -43.78 29.58
CA LEU A 19 -45.86 -43.04 30.21
C LEU A 19 -44.53 -43.81 30.17
N VAL A 20 -44.60 -45.14 30.15
CA VAL A 20 -43.48 -46.09 30.08
C VAL A 20 -42.80 -46.11 28.69
N GLU A 21 -43.54 -46.02 27.58
CA GLU A 21 -42.97 -45.94 26.24
C GLU A 21 -42.29 -44.58 25.99
N MET A 22 -42.85 -43.51 26.57
CA MET A 22 -42.27 -42.17 26.48
C MET A 22 -40.95 -42.10 27.27
N ALA A 23 -40.88 -42.74 28.44
CA ALA A 23 -39.65 -42.87 29.21
C ALA A 23 -38.59 -43.72 28.49
N ALA A 24 -38.99 -44.83 27.86
CA ALA A 24 -38.08 -45.67 27.09
C ALA A 24 -37.47 -44.93 25.87
N SER A 25 -38.26 -44.08 25.19
CA SER A 25 -37.76 -43.27 24.08
C SER A 25 -36.79 -42.17 24.53
N ILE A 26 -36.93 -41.64 25.75
CA ILE A 26 -36.02 -40.62 26.31
C ILE A 26 -34.70 -41.27 26.73
N ILE A 27 -34.74 -42.48 27.31
CA ILE A 27 -33.54 -43.22 27.71
C ILE A 27 -32.75 -43.67 26.47
N ALA A 28 -33.43 -44.19 25.44
CA ALA A 28 -32.78 -44.56 24.17
C ALA A 28 -32.16 -43.35 23.42
N ALA A 29 -32.76 -42.16 23.52
CA ALA A 29 -32.22 -40.94 22.94
C ALA A 29 -31.03 -40.36 23.75
N ALA A 30 -30.97 -40.61 25.06
CA ALA A 30 -29.85 -40.21 25.91
C ALA A 30 -28.62 -41.09 25.66
N GLU A 31 -28.82 -42.39 25.40
CA GLU A 31 -27.74 -43.35 25.19
C GLU A 31 -27.04 -43.17 23.83
N LEU A 32 -27.76 -42.71 22.80
CA LEU A 32 -27.15 -42.36 21.51
C LEU A 32 -26.34 -41.05 21.53
N ARG A 33 -26.55 -40.18 22.53
CA ARG A 33 -25.87 -38.88 22.65
C ARG A 33 -24.59 -38.94 23.50
N ALA A 34 -24.32 -40.09 24.14
CA ALA A 34 -23.14 -40.31 24.98
C ALA A 34 -21.87 -40.70 24.17
N ALA A 35 -21.98 -40.89 22.86
CA ALA A 35 -20.88 -41.27 21.99
C ALA A 35 -20.22 -40.09 21.24
N GLU A 36 -20.63 -38.85 21.49
CA GLU A 36 -20.03 -37.68 20.84
C GLU A 36 -18.82 -37.19 21.66
N PRO A 37 -17.58 -37.26 21.13
CA PRO A 37 -16.42 -36.77 21.86
C PRO A 37 -16.57 -35.27 22.13
N PRO A 38 -16.12 -34.78 23.29
CA PRO A 38 -16.31 -33.38 23.66
C PRO A 38 -15.73 -32.46 22.59
N PRO A 39 -16.39 -31.32 22.28
CA PRO A 39 -15.87 -30.38 21.31
C PRO A 39 -14.50 -29.92 21.78
N VAL A 40 -13.46 -30.22 21.00
CA VAL A 40 -12.11 -29.73 21.25
C VAL A 40 -12.16 -28.22 21.08
N ILE A 41 -12.26 -27.49 22.19
CA ILE A 41 -12.21 -26.03 22.21
C ILE A 41 -10.78 -25.65 21.81
N ALA A 42 -10.59 -25.36 20.53
CA ALA A 42 -9.32 -24.84 20.04
C ALA A 42 -8.98 -23.58 20.84
N PRO A 43 -7.71 -23.40 21.26
CA PRO A 43 -7.30 -22.17 21.92
C PRO A 43 -7.65 -20.98 21.01
N PRO A 44 -8.13 -19.86 21.58
CA PRO A 44 -8.47 -18.70 20.77
C PRO A 44 -7.28 -18.33 19.89
N PRO A 45 -7.47 -18.12 18.58
CA PRO A 45 -6.38 -17.72 17.71
C PRO A 45 -5.76 -16.45 18.31
N LYS A 46 -4.42 -16.45 18.45
CA LYS A 46 -3.67 -15.29 18.95
C LYS A 46 -4.19 -14.05 18.24
N ALA A 47 -4.62 -13.05 19.01
CA ALA A 47 -5.19 -11.82 18.47
C ALA A 47 -4.19 -11.19 17.48
N VAL A 48 -4.43 -11.41 16.19
CA VAL A 48 -3.71 -10.69 15.14
C VAL A 48 -4.11 -9.24 15.35
N ARG A 49 -3.18 -8.41 15.83
CA ARG A 49 -3.37 -6.95 15.90
C ARG A 49 -3.84 -6.54 14.51
N ARG A 50 -5.13 -6.22 14.36
CA ARG A 50 -5.66 -5.63 13.14
C ARG A 50 -4.93 -4.29 13.02
N ALA A 51 -3.89 -4.25 12.20
CA ALA A 51 -3.31 -3.00 11.79
C ALA A 51 -4.48 -2.18 11.24
N ARG A 52 -4.74 -1.01 11.83
CA ARG A 52 -5.69 -0.05 11.26
C ARG A 52 -5.21 0.17 9.82
N GLY A 53 -5.98 -0.34 8.87
CA GLY A 53 -5.60 -0.40 7.46
C GLY A 53 -5.67 0.99 6.85
N THR A 54 -4.69 1.84 7.13
CA THR A 54 -4.38 2.95 6.24
C THR A 54 -3.67 2.34 5.05
N ALA A 55 -4.24 2.48 3.86
CA ALA A 55 -3.60 2.02 2.64
C ALA A 55 -2.19 2.63 2.54
N PRO A 56 -1.17 1.85 2.14
CA PRO A 56 0.16 2.40 1.95
C PRO A 56 0.10 3.50 0.89
N ILE A 57 0.64 4.68 1.22
CA ILE A 57 0.67 5.83 0.32
C ILE A 57 1.86 5.66 -0.62
N ASP A 58 1.60 5.65 -1.93
CA ASP A 58 2.64 5.62 -2.95
C ASP A 58 3.05 7.04 -3.35
N PHE A 59 4.28 7.42 -3.01
CA PHE A 59 4.87 8.73 -3.33
C PHE A 59 5.39 8.83 -4.77
N HIS A 60 5.47 7.71 -5.49
CA HIS A 60 5.98 7.67 -6.86
C HIS A 60 4.90 7.89 -7.91
N VAL A 61 3.62 7.83 -7.52
CA VAL A 61 2.51 8.14 -8.42
C VAL A 61 2.53 9.63 -8.75
N VAL A 62 2.57 9.93 -10.04
CA VAL A 62 2.50 11.29 -10.58
C VAL A 62 1.27 11.40 -11.47
N PRO A 63 0.38 12.40 -11.24
CA PRO A 63 -0.73 12.67 -12.15
C PRO A 63 -0.24 12.95 -13.56
N TRP A 64 -1.01 12.53 -14.57
CA TRP A 64 -0.61 12.64 -15.98
C TRP A 64 -0.27 14.08 -16.41
N HIS A 65 -1.00 15.07 -15.90
CA HIS A 65 -0.79 16.50 -16.21
C HIS A 65 0.45 17.10 -15.53
N GLN A 66 1.10 16.37 -14.61
CA GLN A 66 2.32 16.80 -13.92
C GLN A 66 3.56 16.04 -14.40
N ARG A 67 3.45 15.24 -15.47
CA ARG A 67 4.57 14.44 -15.96
C ARG A 67 5.70 15.29 -16.55
N ASP A 68 5.35 16.31 -17.32
CA ASP A 68 6.34 17.20 -17.93
C ASP A 68 7.20 17.90 -16.86
N ILE A 69 6.57 18.38 -15.78
CA ILE A 69 7.31 18.97 -14.65
C ILE A 69 8.06 17.91 -13.84
N ASP A 70 7.54 16.68 -13.72
CA ASP A 70 8.25 15.56 -13.07
C ASP A 70 9.56 15.25 -13.79
N ASP A 71 9.56 15.24 -15.13
CA ASP A 71 10.76 14.99 -15.94
C ASP A 71 11.79 16.11 -15.80
N ARG A 72 11.35 17.37 -15.80
CA ARG A 72 12.22 18.54 -15.53
C ARG A 72 12.79 18.50 -14.11
N LEU A 73 12.00 18.11 -13.12
CA LEU A 73 12.46 17.94 -11.73
C LEU A 73 13.45 16.77 -11.60
N ARG A 74 13.28 15.68 -12.36
CA ARG A 74 14.27 14.59 -12.43
C ARG A 74 15.57 15.04 -13.06
N ASN A 75 15.52 15.83 -14.13
CA ASN A 75 16.69 16.44 -14.75
C ASN A 75 17.42 17.37 -13.75
N TRP A 76 16.67 18.22 -13.05
CA TRP A 76 17.20 19.06 -11.97
C TRP A 76 17.82 18.24 -10.83
N ALA A 77 17.21 17.14 -10.40
CA ALA A 77 17.79 16.31 -9.36
C ALA A 77 19.03 15.53 -9.82
N ALA A 78 19.07 15.10 -11.08
CA ALA A 78 20.28 14.53 -11.67
C ALA A 78 21.41 15.57 -11.69
N TRP A 79 21.09 16.83 -11.96
CA TRP A 79 22.02 17.96 -11.84
C TRP A 79 22.50 18.18 -10.40
N CYS A 80 21.59 18.19 -9.41
CA CYS A 80 21.93 18.42 -8.00
C CYS A 80 22.78 17.29 -7.38
N ASN A 81 22.48 16.04 -7.71
CA ASN A 81 23.23 14.89 -7.19
C ASN A 81 24.60 14.75 -7.86
N GLY A 82 24.76 15.34 -9.05
CA GLY A 82 25.99 15.29 -9.82
C GLY A 82 26.40 13.87 -10.20
N SER A 83 27.52 13.77 -10.92
CA SER A 83 28.20 12.49 -11.11
C SER A 83 29.01 12.19 -9.86
N SER A 84 28.38 11.67 -8.81
CA SER A 84 29.11 11.14 -7.65
C SER A 84 29.96 9.96 -8.12
N ALA A 85 31.26 10.19 -8.34
CA ALA A 85 32.18 9.10 -8.55
C ALA A 85 32.13 8.19 -7.31
N PRO A 86 31.99 6.86 -7.47
CA PRO A 86 32.10 5.97 -6.32
C PRO A 86 33.44 6.25 -5.65
N SER A 87 33.44 6.41 -4.33
CA SER A 87 34.66 6.60 -3.56
C SER A 87 35.53 5.37 -3.77
N SER A 88 36.52 5.45 -4.67
CA SER A 88 37.51 4.40 -4.86
C SER A 88 38.29 4.24 -3.55
N ALA A 89 38.50 3.01 -3.10
CA ALA A 89 39.35 2.79 -1.94
C ALA A 89 40.75 3.41 -2.19
N PRO A 90 41.44 3.91 -1.14
CA PRO A 90 42.65 4.73 -1.32
C PRO A 90 43.72 4.09 -2.20
N MET A 91 43.89 2.76 -2.13
CA MET A 91 44.86 2.02 -2.94
C MET A 91 44.56 2.05 -4.46
N PHE A 92 43.31 2.27 -4.86
CA PHE A 92 42.86 2.27 -6.26
C PHE A 92 42.65 3.68 -6.83
N ARG A 93 42.95 4.75 -6.07
CA ARG A 93 42.71 6.13 -6.51
C ARG A 93 43.56 6.54 -7.72
N MET A 94 44.73 5.92 -7.89
CA MET A 94 45.64 6.12 -9.02
C MET A 94 45.59 4.97 -10.04
N ALA A 95 44.70 3.99 -9.84
CA ALA A 95 44.49 2.99 -10.86
C ALA A 95 44.01 3.70 -12.13
N PRO A 96 44.62 3.45 -13.31
CA PRO A 96 44.16 4.02 -14.55
C PRO A 96 42.65 3.76 -14.70
N PRO A 97 41.84 4.78 -15.03
CA PRO A 97 40.42 4.56 -15.28
C PRO A 97 40.29 3.46 -16.33
N PRO A 98 39.40 2.47 -16.17
CA PRO A 98 39.28 1.37 -17.11
C PRO A 98 39.09 1.93 -18.52
N THR A 99 40.12 1.75 -19.34
CA THR A 99 40.23 2.29 -20.69
C THR A 99 39.14 1.69 -21.55
N ARG A 100 38.16 2.51 -21.94
CA ARG A 100 37.21 2.26 -23.05
C ARG A 100 36.28 1.03 -22.93
N ALA A 101 36.46 0.12 -21.98
CA ALA A 101 35.64 -1.08 -21.84
C ALA A 101 34.16 -0.75 -21.55
N ARG A 102 33.88 0.33 -20.81
CA ARG A 102 32.48 0.81 -20.61
C ARG A 102 31.84 1.38 -21.88
N ALA A 103 32.63 1.96 -22.79
CA ALA A 103 32.13 2.42 -24.09
C ALA A 103 31.92 1.25 -25.06
N ALA A 104 32.75 0.21 -24.99
CA ALA A 104 32.66 -0.98 -25.83
C ALA A 104 31.54 -1.96 -25.44
N TYR A 105 31.14 -2.00 -24.16
CA TYR A 105 30.12 -2.93 -23.64
C TYR A 105 28.78 -2.26 -23.29
N GLY A 106 28.46 -1.12 -23.89
CA GLY A 106 27.13 -0.52 -23.73
C GLY A 106 26.85 -0.08 -22.29
N SER A 107 27.75 0.71 -21.70
CA SER A 107 27.40 1.51 -20.52
C SER A 107 26.11 2.26 -20.83
N LEU A 108 25.03 1.95 -20.11
CA LEU A 108 23.82 2.76 -20.05
C LEU A 108 24.25 4.18 -19.73
N THR A 109 24.40 5.00 -20.78
CA THR A 109 24.80 6.39 -20.63
C THR A 109 23.61 7.06 -19.99
N VAL A 110 23.80 7.53 -18.75
CA VAL A 110 22.83 8.40 -18.09
C VAL A 110 22.49 9.52 -19.08
N PRO A 111 21.20 9.80 -19.34
CA PRO A 111 20.82 10.83 -20.30
C PRO A 111 21.53 12.14 -19.92
N PRO A 112 22.06 12.88 -20.93
CA PRO A 112 22.76 14.12 -20.67
C PRO A 112 21.84 15.09 -19.93
N VAL A 113 22.34 15.64 -18.83
CA VAL A 113 21.60 16.59 -17.99
C VAL A 113 21.56 17.96 -18.68
N ASP A 114 20.35 18.48 -18.91
CA ASP A 114 20.17 19.86 -19.38
C ASP A 114 20.40 20.83 -18.22
N ARG A 115 21.57 21.46 -18.22
CA ARG A 115 21.99 22.40 -17.18
C ARG A 115 21.20 23.71 -17.21
N ALA A 116 20.78 24.17 -18.39
CA ALA A 116 20.07 25.44 -18.50
C ALA A 116 18.68 25.34 -17.90
N ASP A 117 17.99 24.21 -18.16
CA ASP A 117 16.71 23.92 -17.52
C ASP A 117 16.84 23.68 -16.01
N ALA A 118 17.86 22.92 -15.59
CA ALA A 118 18.09 22.65 -14.17
C ALA A 118 18.28 23.93 -13.33
N VAL A 119 18.98 24.95 -13.86
CA VAL A 119 19.14 26.24 -13.16
C VAL A 119 17.81 26.99 -13.04
N LYS A 120 16.95 26.94 -14.07
CA LYS A 120 15.60 27.54 -14.01
C LYS A 120 14.71 26.85 -13.00
N ILE A 121 14.74 25.52 -12.95
CA ILE A 121 13.98 24.75 -11.96
C ILE A 121 14.51 25.00 -10.55
N ALA A 122 15.84 25.10 -10.37
CA ALA A 122 16.43 25.41 -9.08
C ALA A 122 15.91 26.74 -8.51
N SER A 123 15.87 27.81 -9.33
CA SER A 123 15.33 29.10 -8.89
C SER A 123 13.82 29.06 -8.65
N ALA A 124 13.08 28.28 -9.44
CA ALA A 124 11.65 28.09 -9.24
C ALA A 124 11.34 27.38 -7.90
N VAL A 125 12.12 26.34 -7.56
CA VAL A 125 11.98 25.55 -6.33
C VAL A 125 12.35 26.37 -5.09
N THR A 126 13.37 27.23 -5.15
CA THR A 126 13.71 28.12 -4.03
C THR A 126 12.66 29.21 -3.80
N ALA A 127 11.91 29.59 -4.84
CA ALA A 127 10.80 30.54 -4.72
C ALA A 127 9.49 29.92 -4.20
N LEU A 128 9.43 28.61 -3.94
CA LEU A 128 8.25 27.96 -3.36
C LEU A 128 8.18 28.18 -1.84
N PRO A 129 6.99 28.05 -1.22
CA PRO A 129 6.87 28.02 0.24
C PRO A 129 7.81 26.95 0.82
N GLY A 130 8.48 27.27 1.94
CA GLY A 130 9.56 26.44 2.48
C GLY A 130 9.18 24.97 2.72
N ARG A 131 7.93 24.68 3.10
CA ARG A 131 7.44 23.31 3.29
C ARG A 131 7.34 22.54 1.97
N ASN A 132 6.80 23.15 0.92
CA ASN A 132 6.67 22.54 -0.41
C ASN A 132 8.04 22.38 -1.07
N SER A 133 8.91 23.38 -0.93
CA SER A 133 10.30 23.32 -1.40
C SER A 133 11.07 22.18 -0.73
N ALA A 134 10.95 22.06 0.60
CA ALA A 134 11.57 20.97 1.35
C ALA A 134 11.03 19.58 0.94
N ALA A 135 9.73 19.46 0.69
CA ALA A 135 9.12 18.23 0.22
C ALA A 135 9.66 17.82 -1.16
N ILE A 136 9.71 18.76 -2.14
CA ILE A 136 10.28 18.51 -3.47
C ILE A 136 11.75 18.11 -3.37
N HIS A 137 12.54 18.85 -2.59
CA HIS A 137 13.96 18.57 -2.42
C HIS A 137 14.19 17.17 -1.79
N TRP A 138 13.34 16.78 -0.84
CA TRP A 138 13.34 15.42 -0.29
C TRP A 138 13.04 14.38 -1.37
N ALA A 139 11.96 14.55 -2.15
CA ALA A 139 11.51 13.52 -3.08
C ALA A 139 12.51 13.27 -4.22
N TYR A 140 13.12 14.32 -4.77
CA TYR A 140 13.95 14.19 -5.98
C TYR A 140 15.46 14.16 -5.72
N CYS A 141 15.99 15.02 -4.84
CA CYS A 141 17.43 15.09 -4.63
C CYS A 141 17.90 13.94 -3.72
N LYS A 142 17.34 13.86 -2.51
CA LYS A 142 17.81 12.91 -1.49
C LYS A 142 16.64 12.30 -0.73
N PRO A 143 15.98 11.27 -1.31
CA PRO A 143 14.89 10.58 -0.64
C PRO A 143 15.42 9.85 0.59
N VAL A 144 15.11 10.38 1.78
CA VAL A 144 15.22 9.64 3.05
C VAL A 144 13.91 8.91 3.35
N SER A 145 13.86 8.08 4.39
CA SER A 145 12.60 7.42 4.76
C SER A 145 11.49 8.45 4.97
N PRO A 146 10.26 8.20 4.45
CA PRO A 146 9.20 9.20 4.44
C PRO A 146 8.77 9.60 5.86
N ASN A 147 8.88 8.68 6.82
CA ASN A 147 8.70 8.98 8.25
C ASN A 147 9.70 10.01 8.79
N LYS A 148 10.97 9.95 8.36
CA LYS A 148 11.98 10.97 8.75
C LYS A 148 11.65 12.32 8.11
N ALA A 149 11.27 12.32 6.83
CA ALA A 149 10.89 13.53 6.12
C ALA A 149 9.67 14.22 6.76
N CYS A 150 8.63 13.46 7.08
CA CYS A 150 7.44 13.94 7.80
C CYS A 150 7.82 14.62 9.12
N ARG A 151 8.73 14.02 9.90
CA ARG A 151 9.20 14.61 11.17
C ARG A 151 10.03 15.88 10.97
N ALA A 152 10.85 15.93 9.93
CA ALA A 152 11.68 17.09 9.62
C ALA A 152 10.85 18.29 9.14
N ILE A 153 9.81 18.04 8.34
CA ILE A 153 8.94 19.08 7.78
C ILE A 153 7.78 19.42 8.74
N GLY A 154 7.43 18.51 9.65
CA GLY A 154 6.35 18.66 10.62
C GLY A 154 4.97 18.33 10.04
N THR A 155 4.86 17.26 9.24
CA THR A 155 3.63 16.88 8.51
C THR A 155 3.26 15.43 8.75
N SER A 156 2.03 15.05 8.40
CA SER A 156 1.62 13.64 8.29
C SER A 156 2.10 13.04 6.96
N MET A 157 1.98 11.72 6.81
CA MET A 157 2.31 11.00 5.57
C MET A 157 1.45 11.47 4.38
N GLU A 158 0.15 11.65 4.63
CA GLU A 158 -0.80 12.21 3.66
C GLU A 158 -0.47 13.67 3.33
N GLY A 159 -0.16 14.47 4.36
CA GLY A 159 0.24 15.86 4.17
C GLY A 159 1.52 16.00 3.35
N LEU A 160 2.47 15.07 3.49
CA LEU A 160 3.68 15.04 2.67
C LEU A 160 3.36 14.78 1.19
N ALA A 161 2.47 13.84 0.90
CA ALA A 161 2.02 13.58 -0.46
C ALA A 161 1.29 14.79 -1.06
N GLN A 162 0.45 15.45 -0.27
CA GLN A 162 -0.24 16.66 -0.70
C GLN A 162 0.74 17.81 -0.99
N LEU A 163 1.75 18.02 -0.15
CA LEU A 163 2.78 19.04 -0.38
C LEU A 163 3.58 18.81 -1.65
N LEU A 164 3.83 17.55 -2.03
CA LEU A 164 4.48 17.21 -3.30
C LEU A 164 3.59 17.54 -4.48
N HIS A 165 2.33 17.13 -4.42
CA HIS A 165 1.34 17.41 -5.46
C HIS A 165 1.18 18.92 -5.65
N ASP A 166 0.97 19.66 -4.56
CA ASP A 166 0.81 21.10 -4.57
C ASP A 166 2.09 21.81 -5.02
N GLY A 167 3.26 21.31 -4.62
CA GLY A 167 4.54 21.82 -5.06
C GLY A 167 4.70 21.73 -6.58
N ARG A 168 4.40 20.58 -7.19
CA ARG A 168 4.41 20.42 -8.66
C ARG A 168 3.38 21.33 -9.33
N GLN A 169 2.17 21.39 -8.78
CA GLN A 169 1.11 22.24 -9.33
C GLN A 169 1.49 23.73 -9.27
N MET A 170 2.15 24.18 -8.21
CA MET A 170 2.62 25.57 -8.09
C MET A 170 3.69 25.91 -9.13
N LEU A 171 4.56 24.95 -9.50
CA LEU A 171 5.55 25.16 -10.56
C LEU A 171 4.88 25.31 -11.93
N ILE A 172 3.90 24.45 -12.22
CA ILE A 172 3.08 24.53 -13.45
C ILE A 172 2.37 25.89 -13.53
N ASN A 173 1.72 26.30 -12.43
CA ASN A 173 1.00 27.57 -12.37
C ASN A 173 1.90 28.80 -12.59
N ARG A 174 3.21 28.65 -12.34
CA ARG A 174 4.22 29.70 -12.56
C ARG A 174 4.85 29.65 -13.96
N GLY A 175 4.44 28.70 -14.81
CA GLY A 175 4.91 28.57 -16.20
C GLY A 175 6.24 27.83 -16.34
N TYR A 176 6.61 27.02 -15.35
CA TYR A 176 7.72 26.06 -15.44
C TYR A 176 7.19 24.66 -15.75
#